data_AF-A0A0R2ER60-F1
#
_entry.id   AF-A0A0R2ER60-F1
#
_cell.length_a   1.000
_cell.length_b   1.000
_cell.length_c   1.000
_cell.angle_alpha   90.00
_cell.angle_beta   90.00
_cell.angle_gamma   90.00
#
_symmetry.space_group_name_H-M   'P 1'
#
loop_
_entity.id
_entity.type
_entity.pdbx_description
1 polymer ?
#
loop_
_entity_poly.entity_id
_entity_poly.type
_entity_poly.pdbx_seq_one_letter_code
_entity_poly.pdbx_strand_id
1 'polypeptide(L)'
;MIVSAEQAQLAKFANNPLLGAAFDSANIPVTWRPSELILNPVQYKNLYLGALGEFVGRVLLEHEFGVQLNPLSDPSLFELFDFEIGDQVMVDFKNWRGRHDPSAGHERDKVLSKLASVREKTGHEWRAMIINVNPGVNGKITINGGRAGSTGGSQGARILEVPGMLDKDGQVVLTAAQRKLIGGFLLE
;
A
#
# COMPACT_ATOMS: atom_id res chain seq x y z
N MET A 1 -2.29 0.42 -23.37
CA MET A 1 -2.94 0.81 -22.10
C MET A 1 -3.81 2.02 -22.37
N ILE A 2 -5.05 2.03 -21.88
CA ILE A 2 -5.96 3.18 -21.99
C ILE A 2 -5.70 4.10 -20.80
N VAL A 3 -5.61 5.41 -21.05
CA VAL A 3 -5.46 6.45 -20.01
C VAL A 3 -6.86 7.04 -19.77
N SER A 4 -7.48 6.74 -18.63
CA SER A 4 -8.82 7.23 -18.31
C SER A 4 -9.15 7.17 -16.81
N ALA A 5 -10.14 7.97 -16.37
CA ALA A 5 -10.66 7.97 -15.00
C ALA A 5 -11.26 6.60 -14.60
N GLU A 6 -11.92 5.94 -15.55
CA GLU A 6 -12.50 4.60 -15.37
C GLU A 6 -11.40 3.56 -15.19
N GLN A 7 -10.32 3.68 -15.97
CA GLN A 7 -9.15 2.84 -15.82
C GLN A 7 -8.43 3.09 -14.47
N ALA A 8 -8.51 4.30 -13.93
CA ALA A 8 -8.02 4.63 -12.60
C ALA A 8 -8.99 4.23 -11.47
N GLN A 9 -10.21 3.78 -11.81
CA GLN A 9 -11.26 3.40 -10.86
C GLN A 9 -11.69 4.54 -9.92
N LEU A 10 -11.53 5.81 -10.33
CA LEU A 10 -11.75 6.98 -9.46
C LEU A 10 -13.16 7.03 -8.88
N ALA A 11 -14.18 6.80 -9.73
CA ALA A 11 -15.57 6.74 -9.27
C ALA A 11 -15.81 5.63 -8.25
N LYS A 12 -15.13 4.48 -8.37
CA LYS A 12 -15.25 3.38 -7.41
C LYS A 12 -14.61 3.74 -6.07
N PHE A 13 -13.45 4.39 -6.07
CA PHE A 13 -12.86 4.90 -4.83
C PHE A 13 -13.80 5.91 -4.17
N ALA A 14 -14.31 6.88 -4.93
CA ALA A 14 -15.17 7.93 -4.42
C ALA A 14 -16.57 7.47 -3.94
N ASN A 15 -17.01 6.26 -4.33
CA ASN A 15 -18.22 5.65 -3.75
C ASN A 15 -18.07 5.35 -2.25
N ASN A 16 -16.85 5.27 -1.73
CA ASN A 16 -16.61 5.22 -0.30
C ASN A 16 -16.74 6.65 0.27
N PRO A 17 -17.64 6.92 1.23
CA PRO A 17 -17.84 8.28 1.74
C PRO A 17 -16.56 8.93 2.30
N LEU A 18 -15.70 8.14 2.94
CA LEU A 18 -14.41 8.62 3.46
C LEU A 18 -13.49 9.07 2.31
N LEU A 19 -13.35 8.24 1.28
CA LEU A 19 -12.49 8.56 0.14
C LEU A 19 -13.10 9.67 -0.71
N GLY A 20 -14.42 9.70 -0.90
CA GLY A 20 -15.12 10.80 -1.59
C GLY A 20 -14.81 12.14 -0.94
N ALA A 21 -14.98 12.25 0.38
CA ALA A 21 -14.63 13.45 1.13
C ALA A 21 -13.13 13.80 1.04
N ALA A 22 -12.25 12.80 1.07
CA ALA A 22 -10.81 13.02 0.92
C ALA A 22 -10.44 13.52 -0.48
N PHE A 23 -11.07 12.99 -1.54
CA PHE A 23 -10.84 13.40 -2.93
C PHE A 23 -11.29 14.85 -3.12
N ASP A 24 -12.47 15.20 -2.60
CA ASP A 24 -13.00 16.57 -2.64
C ASP A 24 -12.07 17.54 -1.91
N SER A 25 -11.64 17.19 -0.69
CA SER A 25 -10.71 18.02 0.09
C SER A 25 -9.36 18.21 -0.59
N ALA A 26 -8.90 17.23 -1.37
CA ALA A 26 -7.64 17.28 -2.10
C ALA A 26 -7.79 17.85 -3.54
N ASN A 27 -9.00 18.26 -3.94
CA ASN A 27 -9.32 18.69 -5.31
C ASN A 27 -8.95 17.65 -6.38
N ILE A 28 -9.10 16.36 -6.09
CA ILE A 28 -8.83 15.27 -7.04
C ILE A 28 -10.12 14.97 -7.81
N PRO A 29 -10.17 15.20 -9.14
CA PRO A 29 -11.38 14.99 -9.90
C PRO A 29 -11.68 13.51 -10.10
N VAL A 30 -12.90 13.08 -9.78
CA VAL A 30 -13.36 11.68 -9.95
C VAL A 30 -13.79 11.33 -11.38
N THR A 31 -13.98 12.35 -12.21
CA THR A 31 -14.27 12.24 -13.64
C THR A 31 -13.35 13.17 -14.41
N TRP A 32 -12.93 12.76 -15.61
CA TRP A 32 -12.06 13.56 -16.45
C TRP A 32 -12.84 14.11 -17.64
N ARG A 33 -12.51 15.35 -18.00
CA ARG A 33 -13.06 16.00 -19.19
C ARG A 33 -12.09 15.81 -20.37
N PRO A 34 -12.60 15.76 -21.60
CA PRO A 34 -11.74 15.82 -22.78
C PRO A 34 -10.80 17.02 -22.73
N SER A 35 -9.56 16.82 -23.17
CA SER A 35 -8.49 17.80 -23.19
C SER A 35 -7.62 17.56 -24.42
N GLU A 36 -7.05 18.63 -24.98
CA GLU A 36 -6.09 18.53 -26.10
C GLU A 36 -4.80 17.82 -25.68
N LEU A 37 -4.48 17.87 -24.39
CA LEU A 37 -3.35 17.19 -23.78
C LEU A 37 -3.82 15.99 -22.96
N ILE A 38 -3.17 14.85 -23.15
CA ILE A 38 -3.37 13.64 -22.36
C ILE A 38 -2.06 13.26 -21.66
N LEU A 39 -2.18 12.74 -20.44
CA LEU A 39 -1.07 12.07 -19.77
C LEU A 39 -0.54 10.95 -20.66
N ASN A 40 0.79 10.87 -20.82
CA ASN A 40 1.34 9.75 -21.55
C ASN A 40 1.11 8.44 -20.75
N PRO A 41 0.96 7.27 -21.41
CA PRO A 41 0.64 6.04 -20.71
C PRO A 41 1.67 5.60 -19.66
N VAL A 42 2.94 5.99 -19.79
CA VAL A 42 4.01 5.64 -18.85
C VAL A 42 3.86 6.44 -17.55
N GLN A 43 3.66 7.75 -17.65
CA GLN A 43 3.39 8.64 -16.52
C GLN A 43 2.06 8.28 -15.86
N TYR A 44 1.04 7.96 -16.64
CA TYR A 44 -0.23 7.48 -16.10
C TYR A 44 -0.04 6.23 -15.25
N LYS A 45 0.67 5.21 -15.77
CA LYS A 45 0.90 3.96 -15.05
C LYS A 45 1.79 4.11 -13.83
N ASN A 46 2.95 4.77 -14.01
CA ASN A 46 4.04 4.71 -13.04
C ASN A 46 3.99 5.87 -12.03
N LEU A 47 3.37 6.99 -12.37
CA LEU A 47 3.26 8.15 -11.48
C LEU A 47 1.82 8.32 -10.99
N TYR A 48 0.87 8.51 -11.90
CA TYR A 48 -0.51 8.84 -11.52
C TYR A 48 -1.17 7.72 -10.72
N LEU A 49 -1.14 6.47 -11.21
CA LEU A 49 -1.75 5.35 -10.49
C LEU A 49 -1.02 4.98 -9.20
N GLY A 50 0.28 5.25 -9.11
CA GLY A 50 1.09 5.09 -7.90
C GLY A 50 0.66 6.09 -6.83
N ALA A 51 0.74 7.39 -7.14
CA ALA A 51 0.31 8.47 -6.25
C ALA A 51 -1.17 8.34 -5.82
N LEU A 52 -2.05 7.89 -6.72
CA LEU A 52 -3.43 7.59 -6.37
C LEU A 52 -3.53 6.42 -5.37
N GLY A 53 -2.73 5.38 -5.56
CA GLY A 53 -2.67 4.22 -4.67
C GLY A 53 -2.20 4.60 -3.28
N GLU A 54 -1.13 5.38 -3.19
CA GLU A 54 -0.60 5.96 -1.96
C GLU A 54 -1.62 6.83 -1.23
N PHE A 55 -2.28 7.74 -1.96
CA PHE A 55 -3.30 8.62 -1.41
C PHE A 55 -4.47 7.84 -0.80
N VAL A 56 -5.06 6.91 -1.57
CA VAL A 56 -6.19 6.09 -1.11
C VAL A 56 -5.76 5.22 0.06
N GLY A 57 -4.61 4.57 -0.06
CA GLY A 57 -4.09 3.65 0.94
C GLY A 57 -3.84 4.32 2.26
N ARG A 58 -3.22 5.51 2.25
CA ARG A 58 -3.01 6.32 3.44
C ARG A 58 -4.32 6.68 4.13
N VAL A 59 -5.28 7.25 3.41
CA VAL A 59 -6.57 7.66 3.98
C VAL A 59 -7.28 6.48 4.64
N LEU A 60 -7.29 5.31 3.99
CA LEU A 60 -7.91 4.11 4.57
C LEU A 60 -7.16 3.61 5.79
N LEU A 61 -5.83 3.47 5.71
CA LEU A 61 -5.07 2.86 6.80
C LEU A 61 -5.08 3.74 8.06
N GLU A 62 -4.94 5.06 7.91
CA GLU A 62 -5.01 6.01 9.02
C GLU A 62 -6.40 5.99 9.66
N HIS A 63 -7.48 5.99 8.87
CA HIS A 63 -8.86 5.95 9.39
C HIS A 63 -9.19 4.62 10.09
N GLU A 64 -8.87 3.49 9.48
CA GLU A 64 -9.30 2.17 9.97
C GLU A 64 -8.53 1.72 11.22
N PHE A 65 -7.30 2.22 11.42
CA PHE A 65 -6.42 1.78 12.51
C PHE A 65 -5.96 2.90 13.45
N GLY A 66 -6.31 4.17 13.17
CA GLY A 66 -5.93 5.31 14.01
C GLY A 66 -4.42 5.53 14.06
N VAL A 67 -3.70 5.13 13.00
CA VAL A 67 -2.26 5.33 12.86
C VAL A 67 -1.97 6.60 12.05
N GLN A 68 -0.76 7.11 12.16
CA GLN A 68 -0.26 8.20 11.31
C GLN A 68 0.82 7.63 10.37
N LEU A 69 0.65 7.85 9.07
CA LEU A 69 1.63 7.49 8.06
C LEU A 69 2.47 8.71 7.74
N ASN A 70 3.76 8.62 8.03
CA ASN A 70 4.71 9.69 7.75
C ASN A 70 5.43 9.40 6.43
N PRO A 71 5.52 10.39 5.52
CA PRO A 71 6.43 10.27 4.38
C PRO A 71 7.85 10.07 4.89
N LEU A 72 8.64 9.28 4.17
CA LEU A 72 10.04 9.08 4.51
C LEU A 72 10.79 10.43 4.47
N SER A 73 11.53 10.71 5.54
CA SER A 73 12.27 11.98 5.68
C SER A 73 13.73 11.87 5.26
N ASP A 74 14.34 10.69 5.38
CA ASP A 74 15.70 10.42 4.91
C ASP A 74 15.71 10.13 3.40
N PRO A 75 16.39 10.95 2.57
CA PRO A 75 16.54 10.71 1.14
C PRO A 75 17.16 9.36 0.79
N SER A 76 17.93 8.78 1.71
CA SER A 76 18.56 7.48 1.52
C SER A 76 17.56 6.31 1.53
N LEU A 77 16.33 6.56 2.02
CA LEU A 77 15.22 5.61 2.06
C LEU A 77 14.19 5.84 0.94
N PHE A 78 14.33 6.93 0.17
CA PHE A 78 13.43 7.20 -0.95
C PHE A 78 13.45 6.02 -1.94
N GLU A 79 12.31 5.77 -2.60
CA GLU A 79 12.06 4.63 -3.49
C GLU A 79 12.02 3.23 -2.83
N LEU A 80 12.42 3.10 -1.56
CA LEU A 80 12.32 1.83 -0.85
C LEU A 80 10.88 1.55 -0.43
N PHE A 81 10.22 2.51 0.21
CA PHE A 81 8.83 2.42 0.67
C PHE A 81 8.14 3.76 0.50
N ASP A 82 6.82 3.79 0.63
CA ASP A 82 6.03 5.01 0.43
C ASP A 82 5.95 5.81 1.74
N PHE A 83 5.77 5.11 2.86
CA PHE A 83 5.60 5.70 4.19
C PHE A 83 6.22 4.85 5.30
N GLU A 84 6.34 5.45 6.46
CA GLU A 84 6.62 4.77 7.73
C GLU A 84 5.52 5.05 8.76
N ILE A 85 5.34 4.11 9.70
CA ILE A 85 4.48 4.27 10.88
C ILE A 85 5.38 4.14 12.09
N GLY A 86 5.67 5.29 12.72
CA GLY A 86 6.73 5.39 13.72
C GLY A 86 8.07 4.88 13.17
N ASP A 87 8.92 4.36 14.06
CA ASP A 87 10.24 3.82 13.72
C ASP A 87 10.25 2.28 13.66
N GLN A 88 9.18 1.68 13.11
CA GLN A 88 8.98 0.23 13.22
C GLN A 88 8.38 -0.45 11.98
N VAL A 89 7.53 0.24 11.23
CA VAL A 89 6.80 -0.35 10.10
C VAL A 89 6.96 0.52 8.86
N MET A 90 7.54 -0.07 7.82
CA MET A 90 7.56 0.47 6.46
C MET A 90 6.29 0.06 5.71
N VAL A 91 5.71 0.96 4.94
CA VAL A 91 4.46 0.75 4.21
C VAL A 91 4.66 1.01 2.72
N ASP A 92 4.16 0.10 1.89
CA ASP A 92 4.16 0.26 0.43
C ASP A 92 2.77 -0.14 -0.12
N PHE A 93 2.17 0.80 -0.86
CA PHE A 93 0.85 0.69 -1.44
C PHE A 93 0.93 0.25 -2.89
N LYS A 94 0.15 -0.77 -3.21
CA LYS A 94 -0.01 -1.27 -4.57
C LYS A 94 -1.39 -0.89 -5.09
N ASN A 95 -1.46 -0.61 -6.39
CA ASN A 95 -2.70 -0.38 -7.11
C ASN A 95 -2.78 -1.34 -8.30
N TRP A 96 -2.70 -2.64 -8.00
CA TRP A 96 -2.61 -3.69 -9.01
C TRP A 96 -3.97 -4.33 -9.27
N ARG A 97 -4.21 -4.67 -10.55
CA ARG A 97 -5.42 -5.39 -10.97
C ARG A 97 -5.15 -6.89 -11.08
N GLY A 98 -6.12 -7.71 -10.67
CA GLY A 98 -6.10 -9.17 -10.84
C GLY A 98 -5.73 -9.96 -9.59
N ARG A 99 -5.83 -11.30 -9.66
CA ARG A 99 -5.33 -12.18 -8.60
C ARG A 99 -3.80 -12.18 -8.65
N HIS A 100 -3.18 -11.86 -7.54
CA HIS A 100 -1.74 -12.00 -7.36
C HIS A 100 -1.38 -13.49 -7.29
N ASP A 101 -0.64 -14.00 -8.28
CA ASP A 101 -0.16 -15.39 -8.43
C ASP A 101 0.96 -15.37 -9.49
N PRO A 102 2.02 -16.22 -9.55
CA PRO A 102 2.73 -17.08 -8.60
C PRO A 102 4.18 -16.61 -8.29
N SER A 103 4.57 -15.38 -8.69
CA SER A 103 5.90 -14.79 -8.41
C SER A 103 6.05 -14.23 -6.99
N ALA A 104 5.13 -14.58 -6.09
CA ALA A 104 5.07 -14.05 -4.72
C ALA A 104 6.36 -14.31 -3.90
N GLY A 105 7.18 -15.29 -4.28
CA GLY A 105 8.54 -15.44 -3.74
C GLY A 105 9.45 -14.27 -4.13
N HIS A 106 9.57 -13.99 -5.43
CA HIS A 106 10.43 -12.92 -5.95
C HIS A 106 10.02 -11.52 -5.46
N GLU A 107 8.71 -11.25 -5.35
CA GLU A 107 8.25 -9.96 -4.81
C GLU A 107 8.55 -9.86 -3.29
N ARG A 108 8.43 -10.95 -2.54
CA ARG A 108 8.84 -10.97 -1.12
C ARG A 108 10.34 -10.81 -0.95
N ASP A 109 11.14 -11.44 -1.80
CA ASP A 109 12.60 -11.31 -1.77
C ASP A 109 13.03 -9.86 -2.01
N LYS A 110 12.34 -9.15 -2.92
CA LYS A 110 12.55 -7.70 -3.11
C LYS A 110 12.21 -6.91 -1.86
N VAL A 111 11.08 -7.19 -1.20
CA VAL A 111 10.67 -6.51 0.03
C VAL A 111 11.66 -6.80 1.17
N LEU A 112 12.15 -8.04 1.30
CA LEU A 112 13.19 -8.40 2.26
C LEU A 112 14.50 -7.66 1.98
N SER A 113 14.89 -7.52 0.70
CA SER A 113 16.07 -6.75 0.31
C SER A 113 15.92 -5.25 0.61
N LYS A 114 14.73 -4.67 0.38
CA LYS A 114 14.40 -3.31 0.81
C LYS A 114 14.52 -3.17 2.33
N LEU A 115 13.92 -4.07 3.12
CA LEU A 115 14.04 -4.06 4.58
C LEU A 115 15.49 -4.19 5.07
N ALA A 116 16.29 -5.05 4.43
CA ALA A 116 17.71 -5.16 4.77
C ALA A 116 18.47 -3.84 4.51
N SER A 117 18.14 -3.14 3.42
CA SER A 117 18.71 -1.83 3.09
C SER A 117 18.28 -0.76 4.10
N VAL A 118 17.00 -0.74 4.49
CA VAL A 118 16.49 0.14 5.54
C VAL A 118 17.21 -0.12 6.87
N ARG A 119 17.38 -1.39 7.26
CA ARG A 119 18.11 -1.78 8.47
C ARG A 119 19.55 -1.29 8.46
N GLU A 120 20.25 -1.46 7.34
CA GLU A 120 21.65 -1.01 7.21
C GLU A 120 21.76 0.51 7.38
N LYS A 121 20.79 1.27 6.85
CA LYS A 121 20.75 2.74 6.92
C LYS A 121 20.33 3.28 8.29
N THR A 122 19.39 2.61 8.95
CA THR A 122 18.76 3.09 10.20
C THR A 122 19.30 2.43 11.47
N GLY A 123 20.03 1.32 11.34
CA GLY A 123 20.66 0.60 12.45
C GLY A 123 19.72 -0.27 13.29
N HIS A 124 18.46 -0.44 12.91
CA HIS A 124 17.49 -1.26 13.63
C HIS A 124 16.55 -2.04 12.70
N GLU A 125 15.89 -3.07 13.23
CA GLU A 125 15.01 -3.95 12.45
C GLU A 125 13.67 -3.26 12.15
N TRP A 126 13.19 -3.44 10.92
CA TRP A 126 11.90 -2.93 10.46
C TRP A 126 11.01 -4.08 9.99
N ARG A 127 9.71 -3.84 10.05
CA ARG A 127 8.71 -4.69 9.39
C ARG A 127 8.17 -3.99 8.16
N ALA A 128 7.65 -4.74 7.20
CA ALA A 128 7.00 -4.19 6.02
C ALA A 128 5.52 -4.55 5.98
N MET A 129 4.70 -3.61 5.53
CA MET A 129 3.31 -3.83 5.19
C MET A 129 3.08 -3.47 3.73
N ILE A 130 2.64 -4.46 2.94
CA ILE A 130 2.35 -4.30 1.51
C ILE A 130 0.83 -4.37 1.33
N ILE A 131 0.22 -3.28 0.89
CA ILE A 131 -1.24 -3.14 0.85
C ILE A 131 -1.68 -2.85 -0.58
N ASN A 132 -2.47 -3.75 -1.17
CA ASN A 132 -3.14 -3.43 -2.42
C ASN A 132 -4.46 -2.71 -2.13
N VAL A 133 -4.65 -1.54 -2.73
CA VAL A 133 -5.86 -0.72 -2.55
C VAL A 133 -6.91 -0.95 -3.63
N ASN A 134 -6.59 -1.73 -4.67
CA ASN A 134 -7.46 -1.86 -5.83
C ASN A 134 -8.85 -2.47 -5.46
N PRO A 135 -9.97 -1.80 -5.81
CA PRO A 135 -11.32 -2.26 -5.52
C PRO A 135 -11.63 -3.64 -6.14
N GLY A 136 -12.08 -4.57 -5.30
CA GLY A 136 -12.54 -5.90 -5.71
C GLY A 136 -11.43 -6.95 -5.81
N VAL A 137 -10.19 -6.61 -5.46
CA VAL A 137 -9.15 -7.62 -5.24
C VAL A 137 -9.37 -8.20 -3.85
N ASN A 138 -9.58 -9.51 -3.79
CA ASN A 138 -9.76 -10.24 -2.54
C ASN A 138 -8.71 -11.34 -2.43
N GLY A 139 -8.24 -11.57 -1.21
CA GLY A 139 -7.29 -12.64 -0.92
C GLY A 139 -7.12 -12.84 0.59
N LYS A 140 -6.35 -13.86 0.95
CA LYS A 140 -5.99 -14.11 2.34
C LYS A 140 -4.89 -13.12 2.74
N ILE A 141 -5.08 -12.42 3.87
CA ILE A 141 -3.99 -11.65 4.49
C ILE A 141 -2.95 -12.63 4.99
N THR A 142 -1.68 -12.38 4.69
CA THR A 142 -0.58 -13.26 5.11
C THR A 142 0.48 -12.48 5.87
N ILE A 143 1.05 -13.10 6.90
CA ILE A 143 2.24 -12.62 7.59
C ILE A 143 3.34 -13.63 7.27
N ASN A 144 4.42 -13.15 6.68
CA ASN A 144 5.57 -13.97 6.31
C ASN A 144 6.80 -13.46 7.08
N GLY A 145 7.56 -14.39 7.67
CA GLY A 145 8.85 -14.08 8.30
C GLY A 145 10.00 -14.41 7.35
N GLY A 146 10.93 -13.49 7.18
CA GLY A 146 12.22 -13.74 6.56
C GLY A 146 13.12 -14.49 7.55
N ARG A 147 13.62 -15.66 7.16
CA ARG A 147 14.77 -16.27 7.84
C ARG A 147 16.01 -15.47 7.45
N ALA A 148 16.33 -14.41 8.19
CA ALA A 148 17.71 -13.95 8.24
C ALA A 148 18.53 -15.08 8.87
N GLY A 149 19.62 -15.49 8.21
CA GLY A 149 20.43 -16.63 8.63
C GLY A 149 20.88 -16.56 10.10
N SER A 150 20.97 -17.76 10.69
CA SER A 150 21.67 -18.15 11.93
C SER A 150 21.25 -17.52 13.27
N THR A 151 20.71 -18.41 14.12
CA THR A 151 20.94 -18.51 15.58
C THR A 151 20.86 -17.23 16.41
N GLY A 152 19.71 -17.03 17.04
CA GLY A 152 19.59 -16.26 18.28
C GLY A 152 18.50 -15.21 18.27
N GLY A 153 17.31 -15.56 18.80
CA GLY A 153 16.40 -14.65 19.50
C GLY A 153 15.73 -13.49 18.76
N SER A 154 16.17 -13.11 17.57
CA SER A 154 15.57 -12.02 16.77
C SER A 154 14.38 -12.57 15.98
N GLN A 155 13.19 -12.01 16.20
CA GLN A 155 12.06 -12.18 15.28
C GLN A 155 12.48 -11.55 13.95
N GLY A 156 12.98 -12.36 13.01
CA GLY A 156 13.49 -11.87 11.72
C GLY A 156 12.45 -11.03 10.95
N ALA A 157 12.92 -10.22 9.99
CA ALA A 157 12.10 -9.31 9.18
C ALA A 157 10.72 -9.88 8.83
N ARG A 158 9.65 -9.16 9.14
CA ARG A 158 8.26 -9.63 8.91
C ARG A 158 7.56 -8.78 7.86
N ILE A 159 6.84 -9.44 6.97
CA ILE A 159 6.07 -8.84 5.89
C ILE A 159 4.61 -9.19 6.09
N LEU A 160 3.77 -8.18 6.27
CA LEU A 160 2.31 -8.29 6.25
C LEU A 160 1.82 -7.92 4.84
N GLU A 161 1.15 -8.85 4.17
CA GLU A 161 0.56 -8.63 2.84
C GLU A 161 -0.97 -8.55 2.96
N VAL A 162 -1.53 -7.40 2.60
CA VAL A 162 -2.97 -7.15 2.53
C VAL A 162 -3.38 -7.10 1.04
N PRO A 163 -3.98 -8.16 0.50
CA PRO A 163 -4.25 -8.28 -0.94
C PRO A 163 -5.36 -7.36 -1.46
N GLY A 164 -6.13 -6.77 -0.55
CA GLY A 164 -7.21 -5.84 -0.86
C GLY A 164 -7.91 -5.35 0.41
N MET A 165 -8.24 -4.07 0.44
CA MET A 165 -9.05 -3.47 1.52
C MET A 165 -10.48 -3.15 1.08
N LEU A 166 -10.70 -3.00 -0.23
CA LEU A 166 -11.96 -2.53 -0.80
C LEU A 166 -12.64 -3.61 -1.65
N ASP A 167 -13.96 -3.70 -1.57
CA ASP A 167 -14.74 -4.50 -2.52
C ASP A 167 -14.89 -3.81 -3.89
N LYS A 168 -15.62 -4.45 -4.80
CA LYS A 168 -15.83 -3.94 -6.17
C LYS A 168 -16.58 -2.61 -6.23
N ASP A 169 -17.29 -2.25 -5.15
CA ASP A 169 -18.11 -1.06 -5.01
C ASP A 169 -17.39 0.04 -4.19
N GLY A 170 -16.14 -0.22 -3.77
CA GLY A 170 -15.28 0.71 -3.05
C GLY A 170 -15.44 0.66 -1.53
N GLN A 171 -16.23 -0.25 -0.98
CA GLN A 171 -16.47 -0.33 0.46
C GLN A 171 -15.37 -1.14 1.15
N VAL A 172 -15.01 -0.76 2.38
CA VAL A 172 -14.01 -1.50 3.16
C VAL A 172 -14.57 -2.86 3.57
N VAL A 173 -13.84 -3.95 3.28
CA VAL A 173 -14.31 -5.34 3.51
C VAL A 173 -13.40 -6.16 4.43
N LEU A 174 -12.69 -5.49 5.34
CA LEU A 174 -11.90 -6.17 6.37
C LEU A 174 -12.79 -6.80 7.45
N THR A 175 -12.68 -8.12 7.62
CA THR A 175 -13.31 -8.84 8.73
C THR A 175 -12.71 -8.46 10.08
N ALA A 176 -13.43 -8.70 11.18
CA ALA A 176 -12.92 -8.45 12.53
C ALA A 176 -11.60 -9.19 12.82
N ALA A 177 -11.45 -10.41 12.30
CA ALA A 177 -10.21 -11.19 12.42
C ALA A 177 -9.04 -10.53 11.66
N GLN A 178 -9.29 -10.04 10.44
CA GLN A 178 -8.29 -9.33 9.65
C GLN A 178 -7.88 -8.01 10.31
N ARG A 179 -8.84 -7.24 10.85
CA ARG A 179 -8.59 -6.01 11.61
C ARG A 179 -7.72 -6.28 12.83
N LYS A 180 -8.06 -7.32 13.61
CA LYS A 180 -7.25 -7.72 14.77
C LYS A 180 -5.84 -8.12 14.37
N LEU A 181 -5.68 -8.81 13.24
CA LEU A 181 -4.37 -9.23 12.74
C LEU A 181 -3.51 -8.04 12.28
N ILE A 182 -4.07 -7.12 11.50
CA ILE A 182 -3.36 -5.90 11.07
C ILE A 182 -3.03 -5.01 12.27
N GLY A 183 -4.01 -4.78 13.16
CA GLY A 183 -3.80 -4.00 14.38
C GLY A 183 -2.76 -4.62 15.31
N GLY A 184 -2.73 -5.96 15.42
CA GLY A 184 -1.67 -6.67 16.14
C GLY A 184 -0.30 -6.39 15.53
N PHE A 185 -0.15 -6.56 14.22
CA PHE A 185 1.11 -6.29 13.51
C PHE A 185 1.62 -4.85 13.67
N LEU A 186 0.71 -3.88 13.79
CA LEU A 186 1.04 -2.47 14.02
C LEU A 186 1.52 -2.16 15.44
N LEU A 187 1.19 -3.01 16.42
CA LEU A 187 1.43 -2.76 17.86
C LEU A 187 2.55 -3.57 18.49
N GLU A 188 3.07 -4.63 17.85
CA GLU A 188 4.21 -5.39 18.42
C GLU A 188 5.50 -4.57 18.40
#